data_AF-A0A1E5IW60-F1
#
_entry.id   AF-A0A1E5IW60-F1
#
_cell.length_a   1.000
_cell.length_b   1.000
_cell.length_c   1.000
_cell.angle_alpha   90.00
_cell.angle_beta   90.00
_cell.angle_gamma   90.00
#
_symmetry.space_group_name_H-M   'P 1'
#
loop_
_entity.id
_entity.type
_entity.pdbx_description
1 polymer ?
#
loop_
_entity_poly.entity_id
_entity_poly.type
_entity_poly.pdbx_seq_one_letter_code
_entity_poly.pdbx_strand_id
1 'polypeptide(L)'
;MGGASHPVHFVSTSPVFLSHKDSVKAKFSEHNYNPQLETVVGHDVWIGEGAFIKAGVKIGHGAVIGMGSIVTKDVPPYSIVGGNPAKLIRFRFEDELIDDLLAIQWWDWSDEKLSKYAEFFDDPEILVKKVKSRGVI
;
A
#
# COMPACT_ATOMS: atom_id res chain seq x y z
N MET A 1 7.47 -8.35 3.63
CA MET A 1 6.26 -8.01 4.41
C MET A 1 6.31 -8.77 5.73
N GLY A 2 5.91 -8.15 6.85
CA GLY A 2 6.17 -8.62 8.22
C GLY A 2 5.41 -9.86 8.70
N GLY A 3 5.57 -10.20 9.99
CA GLY A 3 4.96 -11.35 10.69
C GLY A 3 3.88 -10.96 11.72
N ALA A 4 3.39 -11.96 12.48
CA ALA A 4 2.29 -11.80 13.44
C ALA A 4 2.53 -10.68 14.47
N SER A 5 1.51 -9.87 14.72
CA SER A 5 1.57 -8.82 15.74
C SER A 5 1.37 -9.40 17.14
N HIS A 6 1.85 -8.71 18.18
CA HIS A 6 1.55 -9.05 19.59
C HIS A 6 0.82 -7.86 20.25
N PRO A 7 -0.13 -8.11 21.16
CA PRO A 7 -0.84 -7.04 21.85
C PRO A 7 0.11 -6.32 22.82
N VAL A 8 0.57 -5.11 22.45
CA VAL A 8 1.45 -4.27 23.28
C VAL A 8 0.71 -3.47 24.36
N HIS A 9 -0.61 -3.59 24.43
CA HIS A 9 -1.46 -2.96 25.44
C HIS A 9 -1.83 -3.91 26.59
N PHE A 10 -1.43 -5.18 26.51
CA PHE A 10 -1.56 -6.13 27.62
C PHE A 10 -0.36 -6.02 28.58
N VAL A 11 -0.50 -6.60 29.77
CA VAL A 11 0.58 -6.66 30.77
C VAL A 11 1.81 -7.40 30.25
N SER A 12 1.64 -8.36 29.33
CA SER A 12 2.72 -9.13 28.71
C SER A 12 2.45 -9.33 27.22
N THR A 13 3.51 -9.30 26.41
CA THR A 13 3.48 -9.69 24.99
C THR A 13 3.71 -11.18 24.78
N SER A 14 3.91 -11.96 25.85
CA SER A 14 4.24 -13.38 25.76
C SER A 14 3.05 -14.21 25.20
N PRO A 15 3.29 -15.11 24.23
CA PRO A 15 2.26 -15.98 23.69
C PRO A 15 1.65 -16.97 24.69
N VAL A 16 2.27 -17.16 25.87
CA VAL A 16 1.71 -18.03 26.93
C VAL A 16 0.35 -17.56 27.47
N PHE A 17 -0.04 -16.32 27.18
CA PHE A 17 -1.32 -15.73 27.59
C PHE A 17 -2.30 -15.53 26.42
N LEU A 18 -1.96 -15.99 25.21
CA LEU A 18 -2.69 -15.69 23.98
C LEU A 18 -3.36 -16.95 23.41
N SER A 19 -4.54 -16.79 22.82
CA SER A 19 -5.37 -17.90 22.31
C SER A 19 -4.99 -18.42 20.92
N HIS A 20 -4.08 -17.77 20.18
CA HIS A 20 -3.71 -18.23 18.83
C HIS A 20 -2.75 -19.41 18.85
N LYS A 21 -2.71 -20.13 17.73
CA LYS A 21 -1.71 -21.18 17.49
C LYS A 21 -0.32 -20.56 17.40
N ASP A 22 0.60 -21.07 18.20
CA ASP A 22 2.01 -20.73 18.21
C ASP A 22 2.86 -21.95 18.60
N SER A 23 4.17 -21.77 18.73
CA SER A 23 5.12 -22.83 19.07
C SER A 23 5.29 -23.07 20.57
N VAL A 24 4.57 -22.34 21.43
CA VAL A 24 4.76 -22.37 22.88
C VAL A 24 3.77 -23.34 23.53
N LYS A 25 4.33 -24.36 24.21
CA LYS A 25 3.54 -25.42 24.86
C LYS A 25 2.81 -24.96 26.12
N ALA A 26 3.40 -24.04 26.87
CA ALA A 26 2.82 -23.56 28.12
C ALA A 26 1.78 -22.47 27.84
N LYS A 27 0.60 -22.61 28.44
CA LYS A 27 -0.48 -21.61 28.40
C LYS A 27 -0.98 -21.36 29.82
N PHE A 28 -0.92 -20.10 30.24
CA PHE A 28 -1.41 -19.65 31.55
C PHE A 28 -2.76 -18.94 31.45
N SER A 29 -3.11 -18.41 30.28
CA SER A 29 -4.45 -17.93 29.93
C SER A 29 -4.63 -17.86 28.41
N GLU A 30 -5.86 -17.63 27.95
CA GLU A 30 -6.23 -17.58 26.53
C GLU A 30 -6.95 -16.27 26.20
N HIS A 31 -6.18 -15.18 26.04
CA HIS A 31 -6.75 -13.90 25.63
C HIS A 31 -6.81 -13.79 24.10
N ASN A 32 -7.99 -13.39 23.62
CA ASN A 32 -8.23 -13.16 22.19
C ASN A 32 -7.61 -11.84 21.73
N TYR A 33 -6.99 -11.88 20.55
CA TYR A 33 -6.63 -10.71 19.76
C TYR A 33 -6.54 -11.13 18.29
N ASN A 34 -6.41 -10.17 17.37
CA ASN A 34 -6.19 -10.46 15.96
C ASN A 34 -4.69 -10.41 15.60
N PRO A 35 -4.00 -11.56 15.43
CA PRO A 35 -2.61 -11.58 14.97
C PRO A 35 -2.45 -11.40 13.46
N GLN A 36 -3.50 -11.70 12.68
CA GLN A 36 -3.47 -11.62 11.23
C GLN A 36 -3.92 -10.23 10.76
N LEU A 37 -2.97 -9.45 10.30
CA LEU A 37 -3.24 -8.18 9.65
C LEU A 37 -3.06 -8.32 8.15
N GLU A 38 -4.09 -7.97 7.39
CA GLU A 38 -4.04 -7.96 5.94
C GLU A 38 -3.21 -6.78 5.44
N THR A 39 -2.24 -7.06 4.60
CA THR A 39 -1.42 -6.03 3.93
C THR A 39 -1.92 -5.89 2.51
N VAL A 40 -2.33 -4.69 2.12
CA VAL A 40 -2.89 -4.42 0.79
C VAL A 40 -1.91 -3.56 0.01
N VAL A 41 -1.58 -3.96 -1.21
CA VAL A 41 -0.76 -3.19 -2.14
C VAL A 41 -1.62 -2.86 -3.35
N GLY A 42 -1.80 -1.57 -3.63
CA GLY A 42 -2.54 -1.10 -4.80
C GLY A 42 -1.81 -1.38 -6.11
N HIS A 43 -2.51 -1.14 -7.21
CA HIS A 43 -1.97 -1.15 -8.57
C HIS A 43 -0.88 -0.08 -8.79
N ASP A 44 0.03 -0.34 -9.74
CA ASP A 44 1.13 0.57 -10.13
C ASP A 44 2.07 1.00 -8.98
N VAL A 45 2.20 0.19 -7.94
CA VAL A 45 3.14 0.48 -6.85
C VAL A 45 4.55 0.04 -7.25
N TRP A 46 5.53 0.94 -7.11
CA TRP A 46 6.94 0.60 -7.25
C TRP A 46 7.58 0.45 -5.86
N ILE A 47 8.12 -0.74 -5.57
CA ILE A 47 8.76 -1.06 -4.29
C ILE A 47 10.25 -1.27 -4.51
N GLY A 48 11.06 -0.35 -4.00
CA GLY A 48 12.51 -0.44 -4.05
C GLY A 48 13.07 -1.62 -3.26
N GLU A 49 14.23 -2.10 -3.70
CA GLU A 49 14.93 -3.21 -3.06
C GLU A 49 15.15 -2.97 -1.55
N GLY A 50 15.08 -4.03 -0.74
CA GLY A 50 15.33 -3.95 0.70
C GLY A 50 14.30 -3.14 1.48
N ALA A 51 13.17 -2.76 0.89
CA ALA A 51 12.07 -2.16 1.63
C ALA A 51 11.37 -3.21 2.53
N PHE A 52 11.09 -2.82 3.77
CA PHE A 52 10.38 -3.62 4.76
C PHE A 52 9.01 -2.99 5.04
N ILE A 53 7.94 -3.75 4.80
CA ILE A 53 6.56 -3.31 5.03
C ILE A 53 5.99 -4.07 6.24
N LYS A 54 5.56 -3.32 7.26
CA LYS A 54 4.88 -3.85 8.45
C LYS A 54 3.55 -4.50 8.04
N ALA A 55 3.23 -5.65 8.63
CA ALA A 55 1.94 -6.29 8.42
C ALA A 55 0.77 -5.36 8.79
N GLY A 56 -0.29 -5.36 7.98
CA GLY A 56 -1.48 -4.52 8.20
C GLY A 56 -1.44 -3.16 7.51
N VAL A 57 -0.36 -2.83 6.80
CA VAL A 57 -0.23 -1.57 6.07
C VAL A 57 -0.97 -1.65 4.74
N LYS A 58 -1.65 -0.57 4.37
CA LYS A 58 -2.19 -0.34 3.04
C LYS A 58 -1.29 0.60 2.25
N ILE A 59 -0.87 0.17 1.06
CA ILE A 59 -0.10 0.98 0.12
C ILE A 59 -1.01 1.40 -1.03
N GLY A 60 -1.23 2.70 -1.18
CA GLY A 60 -2.11 3.26 -2.20
C GLY A 60 -1.57 3.10 -3.63
N HIS A 61 -2.48 3.17 -4.61
CA HIS A 61 -2.17 3.06 -6.04
C HIS A 61 -1.09 4.04 -6.47
N GLY A 62 -0.19 3.62 -7.36
CA GLY A 62 0.85 4.50 -7.90
C GLY A 62 1.92 4.91 -6.88
N ALA A 63 1.90 4.43 -5.64
CA ALA A 63 2.88 4.82 -4.63
C ALA A 63 4.29 4.29 -4.97
N VAL A 64 5.30 5.04 -4.54
CA VAL A 64 6.72 4.68 -4.65
C VAL A 64 7.30 4.50 -3.25
N ILE A 65 7.80 3.30 -2.98
CA ILE A 65 8.53 2.98 -1.75
C ILE A 65 10.02 2.99 -2.08
N GLY A 66 10.77 3.95 -1.54
CA GLY A 66 12.21 4.04 -1.74
C GLY A 66 12.95 2.80 -1.24
N MET A 67 14.11 2.50 -1.85
CA MET A 67 15.00 1.42 -1.45
C MET A 67 15.36 1.50 0.05
N GLY A 68 15.38 0.36 0.75
CA GLY A 68 15.73 0.28 2.18
C GLY A 68 14.69 0.88 3.15
N SER A 69 13.52 1.29 2.68
CA SER A 69 12.52 1.95 3.54
C SER A 69 11.84 1.01 4.53
N ILE A 70 11.54 1.48 5.74
CA ILE A 70 10.74 0.74 6.74
C ILE A 70 9.35 1.37 6.84
N VAL A 71 8.38 0.80 6.13
CA VAL A 71 7.00 1.27 6.08
C VAL A 71 6.22 0.75 7.27
N THR A 72 5.89 1.64 8.21
CA THR A 72 5.20 1.31 9.47
C THR A 72 3.75 1.80 9.53
N LYS A 73 3.30 2.57 8.54
CA LYS A 73 1.98 3.19 8.44
C LYS A 73 1.49 3.13 6.99
N ASP A 74 0.19 3.32 6.80
CA ASP A 74 -0.43 3.41 5.48
C ASP A 74 0.23 4.49 4.61
N VAL A 75 0.35 4.19 3.33
CA VAL A 75 1.01 5.02 2.32
C VAL A 75 -0.06 5.55 1.36
N PRO A 76 -0.25 6.88 1.25
CA PRO A 76 -1.24 7.46 0.35
C PRO A 76 -0.99 7.10 -1.13
N PRO A 77 -2.03 7.06 -1.99
CA PRO A 77 -1.84 6.92 -3.42
C PRO A 77 -0.89 7.97 -3.99
N TYR A 78 -0.13 7.60 -5.01
CA TYR A 78 0.83 8.44 -5.74
C TYR A 78 1.89 9.13 -4.87
N SER A 79 2.04 8.72 -3.61
CA SER A 79 3.08 9.25 -2.74
C SER A 79 4.42 8.59 -2.98
N ILE A 80 5.49 9.34 -2.77
CA ILE A 80 6.87 8.86 -2.73
C ILE A 80 7.30 8.89 -1.27
N VAL A 81 7.56 7.72 -0.69
CA VAL A 81 8.00 7.58 0.71
C VAL A 81 9.41 6.99 0.79
N GLY A 82 10.15 7.36 1.82
CA GLY A 82 11.51 6.85 2.04
C GLY A 82 11.96 6.91 3.49
N GLY A 83 12.93 6.07 3.84
CA GLY A 83 13.66 6.12 5.12
C GLY A 83 13.19 5.10 6.18
N ASN A 84 13.75 5.23 7.39
CA ASN A 84 13.45 4.38 8.54
C ASN A 84 13.19 5.24 9.80
N PRO A 85 11.93 5.40 10.25
CA PRO A 85 10.71 4.95 9.57
C PRO A 85 10.48 5.70 8.26
N ALA A 86 9.77 5.08 7.31
CA ALA A 86 9.43 5.69 6.04
C ALA A 86 8.54 6.91 6.25
N LYS A 87 8.89 8.03 5.59
CA LYS A 87 8.15 9.28 5.63
C LYS A 87 7.82 9.73 4.21
N LEU A 88 6.73 10.48 4.07
CA LEU A 88 6.40 11.18 2.82
C LEU A 88 7.55 12.12 2.44
N ILE A 89 8.06 11.95 1.22
CA ILE A 89 9.04 12.85 0.60
C ILE A 89 8.30 13.89 -0.24
N ARG A 90 7.43 13.43 -1.14
CA ARG A 90 6.56 14.23 -2.00
C ARG A 90 5.50 13.35 -2.65
N PHE A 91 4.54 13.95 -3.34
CA PHE A 91 3.67 13.24 -4.27
C PHE A 91 4.30 13.17 -5.68
N ARG A 92 3.85 12.21 -6.50
CA ARG A 92 4.22 12.10 -7.91
C ARG A 92 3.64 13.26 -8.71
N PHE A 93 2.43 13.71 -8.36
CA PHE A 93 1.59 14.68 -9.08
C PHE A 93 0.85 15.60 -8.08
N GLU A 94 0.21 16.65 -8.61
CA GLU A 94 -0.72 17.50 -7.85
C GLU A 94 -2.03 16.77 -7.52
N ASP A 95 -2.73 17.21 -6.47
CA ASP A 95 -3.89 16.53 -5.90
C ASP A 95 -5.01 16.33 -6.95
N GLU A 96 -5.31 17.32 -7.78
CA GLU A 96 -6.36 17.19 -8.81
C GLU A 96 -6.01 16.12 -9.85
N LEU A 97 -4.73 16.00 -10.22
CA LEU A 97 -4.29 14.98 -11.18
C LEU A 97 -4.31 13.59 -10.55
N ILE A 98 -4.01 13.48 -9.26
CA ILE A 98 -4.13 12.23 -8.49
C ILE A 98 -5.58 11.76 -8.49
N ASP A 99 -6.51 12.65 -8.16
CA ASP A 99 -7.95 12.33 -8.13
C ASP A 99 -8.44 11.84 -9.49
N ASP A 100 -8.01 12.50 -10.57
CA ASP A 100 -8.35 12.09 -11.92
C ASP A 100 -7.79 10.72 -12.28
N LEU A 101 -6.53 10.44 -11.94
CA LEU A 101 -5.91 9.15 -12.19
C LEU A 101 -6.58 8.02 -11.39
N LEU A 102 -6.97 8.31 -10.14
CA LEU A 102 -7.74 7.40 -9.29
C LEU A 102 -9.16 7.17 -9.82
N ALA A 103 -9.79 8.18 -10.43
CA ALA A 103 -11.12 8.03 -11.02
C ALA A 103 -11.09 7.19 -12.31
N ILE A 104 -10.07 7.38 -13.16
CA ILE A 104 -10.01 6.66 -14.44
C ILE A 104 -9.60 5.19 -14.30
N GLN A 105 -8.89 4.83 -13.21
CA GLN A 105 -8.44 3.46 -12.89
C GLN A 105 -7.86 2.73 -14.12
N TRP A 106 -6.84 3.32 -14.74
CA TRP A 106 -6.32 2.82 -16.02
C TRP A 106 -5.77 1.39 -15.93
N TRP A 107 -5.37 0.95 -14.74
CA TRP A 107 -4.93 -0.41 -14.46
C TRP A 107 -6.04 -1.47 -14.61
N ASP A 108 -7.32 -1.08 -14.60
CA ASP A 108 -8.47 -1.96 -14.80
C ASP A 108 -9.02 -1.91 -16.24
N TRP A 109 -8.36 -1.18 -17.14
CA TRP A 109 -8.79 -1.09 -18.53
C TRP A 109 -8.50 -2.39 -19.30
N SER A 110 -9.32 -2.67 -20.32
CA SER A 110 -9.04 -3.76 -21.27
C SER A 110 -7.82 -3.44 -22.13
N ASP A 111 -7.18 -4.47 -22.67
CA ASP A 111 -6.02 -4.35 -23.55
C ASP A 111 -6.30 -3.49 -24.79
N GLU A 112 -7.52 -3.51 -25.33
CA GLU A 112 -7.92 -2.66 -26.45
C GLU A 112 -7.94 -1.18 -26.05
N LYS A 113 -8.44 -0.87 -24.84
CA LYS A 113 -8.47 0.50 -24.32
C LYS A 113 -7.06 0.97 -23.97
N LEU A 114 -6.23 0.13 -23.35
CA LEU A 114 -4.82 0.43 -23.12
C LEU A 114 -4.08 0.71 -24.43
N SER A 115 -4.20 -0.18 -25.42
CA SER A 115 -3.58 0.00 -26.75
C SER A 115 -4.01 1.29 -27.42
N LYS A 116 -5.28 1.68 -27.28
CA LYS A 116 -5.83 2.94 -27.83
C LYS A 116 -5.24 4.20 -27.20
N TYR A 117 -4.87 4.16 -25.92
CA TYR A 117 -4.33 5.33 -25.19
C TYR A 117 -2.83 5.25 -24.92
N ALA A 118 -2.15 4.16 -25.35
CA ALA A 118 -0.76 3.87 -25.04
C ALA A 118 0.21 5.01 -25.40
N GLU A 119 -0.07 5.74 -26.49
CA GLU A 119 0.76 6.88 -26.92
C GLU A 119 0.81 8.06 -25.92
N PHE A 120 -0.07 8.09 -24.91
CA PHE A 120 -0.15 9.17 -23.92
C PHE A 120 0.34 8.74 -22.52
N PHE A 121 0.86 7.53 -22.34
CA PHE A 121 1.26 7.03 -21.02
C PHE A 121 2.55 7.67 -20.45
N ASP A 122 3.23 8.47 -21.24
CA ASP A 122 4.38 9.30 -20.84
C ASP A 122 3.97 10.66 -20.25
N ASP A 123 2.74 11.11 -20.50
CA ASP A 123 2.20 12.38 -20.01
C ASP A 123 0.82 12.18 -19.33
N PRO A 124 0.76 12.16 -17.99
CA PRO A 124 -0.48 11.90 -17.27
C PRO A 124 -1.55 12.97 -17.48
N GLU A 125 -1.18 14.23 -17.69
CA GLU A 125 -2.14 15.31 -17.94
C GLU A 125 -2.79 15.15 -19.31
N ILE A 126 -1.99 14.84 -20.33
CA ILE A 126 -2.51 14.55 -21.67
C ILE A 126 -3.39 13.31 -21.65
N LEU A 127 -2.97 12.22 -20.98
CA LEU A 127 -3.76 11.00 -20.84
C LEU A 127 -5.15 11.31 -20.25
N VAL A 128 -5.18 11.97 -19.08
CA VAL A 128 -6.43 12.34 -18.40
C VAL A 128 -7.30 13.21 -19.30
N LYS A 129 -6.73 14.22 -19.96
CA LYS A 129 -7.47 15.09 -20.90
C LYS A 129 -8.05 14.32 -22.07
N LYS A 130 -7.32 13.36 -22.64
CA LYS A 130 -7.78 12.53 -23.78
C LYS A 130 -8.88 11.56 -23.37
N VAL A 131 -8.79 10.99 -22.17
CA VAL A 131 -9.84 10.12 -21.61
C VAL A 131 -11.12 10.93 -21.38
N LYS A 132 -11.03 12.06 -20.68
CA LYS A 132 -12.18 12.91 -20.35
C LYS A 132 -12.85 13.54 -21.58
N SER A 133 -12.08 13.95 -22.59
CA SER A 133 -12.64 14.58 -23.80
C SER A 133 -13.35 13.62 -24.75
N ARG A 134 -13.14 12.29 -24.61
CA ARG A 134 -13.69 11.26 -25.52
C ARG A 134 -14.69 10.31 -24.85
N GLY A 135 -14.94 10.45 -23.55
CA GLY A 135 -15.90 9.63 -22.83
C GLY A 135 -16.23 10.26 -21.47
N VAL A 136 -17.52 10.50 -21.27
CA VAL A 136 -18.18 10.86 -20.02
C VAL A 136 -17.58 10.09 -18.85
N ILE A 137 -17.00 10.82 -17.90
CA ILE A 137 -17.09 10.47 -16.48
C ILE A 137 -18.30 11.26 -15.95
#